data_AF-A0A972FS04-F1
#
_entry.id   AF-A0A972FS04-F1
#
_cell.length_a   1.000
_cell.length_b   1.000
_cell.length_c   1.000
_cell.angle_alpha   90.00
_cell.angle_beta   90.00
_cell.angle_gamma   90.00
#
_symmetry.space_group_name_H-M   'P 1'
#
loop_
_entity.id
_entity.type
_entity.pdbx_description
1 polymer ?
#
loop_
_entity_poly.entity_id
_entity_poly.type
_entity_poly.pdbx_seq_one_letter_code
_entity_poly.pdbx_strand_id
1 'polypeptide(L)' 'MKTYERSENQQKIIQGMNKVYENLLTYKKRLNSELVVLKDDKIVRVKP' A
#
# COMPACT_ATOMS: atom_id res chain seq x y z
N MET A 1 -9.92 2.60 -25.64
CA MET A 1 -8.85 3.00 -24.69
C MET A 1 -7.54 2.42 -25.21
N LYS A 2 -6.47 3.23 -25.34
CA LYS A 2 -5.13 2.68 -25.65
C LYS A 2 -4.60 2.02 -24.38
N THR A 3 -4.36 0.71 -24.43
CA THR A 3 -3.66 -0.03 -23.38
C THR A 3 -2.17 0.22 -23.52
N TYR A 4 -1.60 0.96 -22.58
CA TYR A 4 -0.15 1.13 -22.48
C TYR A 4 0.40 -0.02 -21.65
N GLU A 5 1.21 -0.87 -22.28
CA GLU A 5 1.93 -1.92 -21.57
C GLU A 5 3.00 -1.28 -20.68
N ARG A 6 3.10 -1.77 -19.44
CA ARG A 6 4.08 -1.29 -18.47
C ARG A 6 5.43 -1.90 -18.79
N SER A 7 6.48 -1.08 -18.80
CA SER A 7 7.86 -1.58 -18.91
C SER A 7 8.22 -2.46 -17.71
N GLU A 8 9.23 -3.34 -17.86
CA GLU A 8 9.70 -4.20 -16.77
C GLU A 8 10.09 -3.39 -15.51
N ASN A 9 10.70 -2.22 -15.70
CA ASN A 9 11.06 -1.35 -14.58
C ASN A 9 9.82 -0.81 -13.86
N GLN A 10 8.79 -0.40 -14.59
CA GLN A 10 7.52 0.02 -14.00
C GLN A 10 6.85 -1.11 -13.22
N GLN A 11 6.92 -2.35 -13.73
CA GLN A 11 6.39 -3.53 -13.04
C GLN A 11 7.15 -3.79 -11.73
N LYS A 12 8.48 -3.74 -11.75
CA LYS A 12 9.32 -3.90 -10.54
C LYS A 12 9.02 -2.84 -9.48
N ILE A 13 8.82 -1.58 -9.89
CA ILE A 13 8.45 -0.49 -8.97
C ILE A 13 7.10 -0.79 -8.31
N ILE A 14 6.08 -1.17 -9.08
CA ILE A 14 4.75 -1.51 -8.54
C ILE A 14 4.84 -2.70 -7.58
N GLN A 15 5.60 -3.74 -7.94
CA GLN A 15 5.83 -4.89 -7.06
C GLN A 15 6.49 -4.49 -5.74
N GLY A 16 7.50 -3.62 -5.79
CA GLY A 16 8.15 -3.06 -4.60
C GLY A 16 7.18 -2.29 -3.72
N MET A 17 6.35 -1.42 -4.31
CA MET A 17 5.33 -0.66 -3.58
C MET A 17 4.30 -1.57 -2.91
N ASN A 18 3.83 -2.60 -3.60
CA ASN A 18 2.92 -3.59 -3.03
C ASN A 18 3.57 -4.32 -1.84
N LYS A 19 4.84 -4.70 -1.97
CA LYS A 19 5.56 -5.38 -0.89
C LYS A 19 5.74 -4.51 0.35
N VAL A 20 6.03 -3.23 0.17
CA VAL A 20 6.11 -2.26 1.28
C VAL A 20 4.77 -2.18 2.02
N TYR A 21 3.66 -2.13 1.27
CA TYR A 21 2.32 -2.10 1.86
C TYR A 21 2.00 -3.36 2.66
N GLU A 22 2.28 -4.56 2.13
CA GLU A 22 2.10 -5.83 2.86
C GLU A 22 2.92 -5.88 4.16
N ASN A 23 4.18 -5.44 4.10
CA ASN A 23 5.07 -5.43 5.25
C ASN A 23 4.57 -4.45 6.33
N LEU A 24 4.05 -3.28 5.92
CA LEU A 24 3.44 -2.32 6.84
C LEU A 24 2.23 -2.91 7.55
N LEU A 25 1.31 -3.55 6.83
CA LEU A 25 0.14 -4.18 7.43
C LEU A 25 0.53 -5.26 8.45
N THR A 26 1.50 -6.11 8.08
CA THR A 26 2.01 -7.16 8.95
C THR A 26 2.64 -6.57 10.23
N TYR A 27 3.43 -5.52 10.09
CA TYR A 27 4.04 -4.81 11.21
C TYR A 27 3.00 -4.20 12.15
N LYS A 28 2.00 -3.52 11.60
CA LYS A 28 0.92 -2.88 12.38
C LYS A 28 0.10 -3.89 13.17
N LYS A 29 -0.25 -5.02 12.55
CA LYS A 29 -0.94 -6.16 13.20
C LYS A 29 -0.12 -6.76 14.32
N ARG A 30 1.16 -7.05 14.07
CA ARG A 30 2.07 -7.63 15.06
C ARG A 30 2.21 -6.74 16.31
N LEU A 31 2.20 -5.43 16.13
CA LEU A 31 2.31 -4.48 17.24
C LEU A 31 0.96 -4.05 17.82
N ASN A 32 -0.16 -4.58 17.32
CA ASN A 32 -1.51 -4.14 17.68
C ASN A 32 -1.68 -2.60 17.64
N SER A 33 -1.12 -1.97 16.61
CA SER A 33 -1.03 -0.51 16.47
C SER A 33 -1.90 0.01 15.33
N GLU A 34 -2.49 1.20 15.51
CA GLU A 34 -3.38 1.79 14.51
C GLU A 34 -2.63 2.10 13.19
N LEU A 35 -3.30 1.80 12.08
CA LEU A 35 -2.94 2.29 10.76
C LEU A 35 -3.76 3.53 10.45
N VAL A 36 -3.08 4.64 10.13
CA VAL A 36 -3.73 5.91 9.78
C VAL A 36 -3.59 6.13 8.28
N VAL A 37 -4.69 6.34 7.58
CA VAL A 37 -4.72 6.56 6.13
C VAL A 37 -5.56 7.79 5.80
N LEU A 38 -5.21 8.47 4.71
CA LEU A 38 -6.07 9.49 4.11
C LEU A 38 -6.98 8.78 3.10
N LYS A 39 -8.29 8.87 3.33
CA LYS A 39 -9.32 8.30 2.45
C LYS A 39 -10.43 9.33 2.28
N ASP A 40 -10.78 9.63 1.03
CA ASP A 40 -11.84 10.59 0.69
C ASP A 40 -11.62 11.96 1.39
N ASP A 41 -10.38 12.45 1.33
CA ASP A 41 -9.89 13.67 2.01
C ASP A 41 -10.06 13.68 3.55
N LYS A 42 -10.29 12.51 4.16
CA LYS A 42 -10.44 12.35 5.60
C LYS A 42 -9.39 11.42 6.18
N ILE A 43 -8.94 11.75 7.39
CA ILE A 43 -8.04 10.89 8.15
C ILE A 43 -8.88 9.75 8.74
N VAL A 44 -8.58 8.52 8.36
CA VAL A 44 -9.21 7.30 8.86
C VAL A 44 -8.20 6.47 9.64
N ARG A 45 -8.61 5.99 10.81
CA ARG A 45 -7.81 5.09 11.65
C ARG A 45 -8.38 3.68 11.57
N VAL A 46 -7.54 2.73 11.20
CA VAL A 46 -7.88 1.31 11.10
C VAL A 46 -7.16 0.58 12.22
N LYS A 47 -7.92 -0.05 13.10
CA LYS A 47 -7.39 -0.95 14.11
C LYS A 47 -7.07 -2.31 13.46
N PRO A 48 -5.92 -2.93 13.77
CA PRO A 48 -5.48 -4.18 13.16
C PRO A 48 -6.39 -5.38 13.45
#